data_AF-A0A937VK74-F1
#
_entry.id   AF-A0A937VK74-F1
#
_cell.length_a   1.000
_cell.length_b   1.000
_cell.length_c   1.000
_cell.angle_alpha   90.00
_cell.angle_beta   90.00
_cell.angle_gamma   90.00
#
_symmetry.space_group_name_H-M   'P 1'
#
loop_
_entity.id
_entity.type
_entity.pdbx_description
1 polymer ?
#
loop_
_entity_poly.entity_id
_entity_poly.type
_entity_poly.pdbx_seq_one_letter_code
_entity_poly.pdbx_strand_id
1 'polypeptide(L)'
;MPPHEERALGAGDHLPRNRAAWDSWATDYVKPGETAWAAGEPTWGIWSIPENEAHLLPDGLAGKDTVELGCGTACVSAWLARRWPCEEVWKASKHP
;
A
#
# COMPACT_ATOMS: atom_id res chain seq x y z
N MET A 1 -2.38 26.71 -23.34
CA MET A 1 -2.25 25.29 -22.96
C MET A 1 -3.52 24.59 -23.39
N PRO A 2 -3.47 23.47 -24.12
CA PRO A 2 -4.67 22.67 -24.34
C PRO A 2 -5.13 22.10 -22.99
N PRO A 3 -6.43 21.83 -22.81
CA PRO A 3 -6.94 21.17 -21.62
C PRO A 3 -6.26 19.81 -21.45
N HIS A 4 -6.15 19.34 -20.21
CA HIS A 4 -5.62 18.03 -19.85
C HIS A 4 -6.59 16.89 -20.26
N GLU A 5 -7.11 16.93 -21.48
CA GLU A 5 -7.78 15.78 -22.09
C GLU A 5 -6.72 14.73 -22.39
N GLU A 6 -6.64 13.79 -21.45
CA GLU A 6 -6.46 12.37 -21.71
C GLU A 6 -5.48 12.07 -22.86
N ARG A 7 -4.20 12.30 -22.59
CA ARG A 7 -3.18 11.53 -23.27
C ARG A 7 -3.32 10.09 -22.77
N ALA A 8 -4.30 9.38 -23.33
CA ALA A 8 -4.38 7.93 -23.26
C ALA A 8 -2.97 7.44 -23.52
N LEU A 9 -2.34 6.87 -22.50
CA LEU A 9 -1.05 6.23 -22.61
C LEU A 9 -1.26 5.07 -23.59
N GLY A 10 -1.10 5.34 -24.89
CA GLY A 10 -1.22 4.33 -25.92
C GLY A 10 -0.12 3.30 -25.73
N ALA A 11 -0.49 2.08 -25.33
CA ALA A 11 0.27 0.84 -25.53
C ALA A 11 -0.44 -0.35 -24.84
N GLY A 12 -1.33 -1.05 -25.55
CA GLY A 12 -1.83 -2.38 -25.17
C GLY A 12 -2.87 -2.45 -24.05
N ASP A 13 -3.67 -3.51 -24.10
CA ASP A 13 -4.74 -3.91 -23.16
C ASP A 13 -4.21 -4.34 -21.77
N HIS A 14 -3.28 -3.58 -21.17
CA HIS A 14 -2.54 -3.98 -19.98
C HIS A 14 -3.32 -3.78 -18.68
N LEU A 15 -4.21 -2.78 -18.60
CA LEU A 15 -5.00 -2.51 -17.39
C LEU A 15 -5.93 -3.68 -17.02
N PRO A 16 -6.82 -4.17 -17.91
CA PRO A 16 -7.68 -5.30 -17.56
C PRO A 16 -6.90 -6.60 -17.39
N ARG A 17 -5.81 -6.80 -18.14
CA ARG A 17 -4.92 -7.98 -17.96
C ARG A 17 -4.23 -7.98 -16.60
N ASN A 18 -3.68 -6.84 -16.19
CA ASN A 18 -3.08 -6.71 -14.86
C ASN A 18 -4.14 -6.91 -13.77
N ARG A 19 -5.32 -6.30 -13.91
CA ARG A 19 -6.42 -6.51 -12.95
C ARG A 19 -6.78 -7.99 -12.82
N ALA A 20 -7.00 -8.67 -13.94
CA ALA A 20 -7.33 -10.10 -13.93
C ALA A 20 -6.22 -10.96 -13.29
N ALA A 21 -4.95 -10.65 -13.57
CA ALA A 21 -3.83 -11.33 -12.94
C ALA A 21 -3.79 -11.10 -11.42
N TRP A 22 -3.90 -9.84 -10.97
CA TRP A 22 -3.93 -9.49 -9.56
C TRP A 22 -5.11 -10.13 -8.82
N ASP A 23 -6.30 -10.11 -9.42
CA ASP A 23 -7.49 -10.76 -8.86
C ASP A 23 -7.27 -12.28 -8.71
N SER A 24 -6.62 -12.92 -9.69
CA SER A 24 -6.32 -14.36 -9.63
C SER A 24 -5.33 -14.73 -8.53
N TRP A 25 -4.39 -13.84 -8.20
CA TRP A 25 -3.38 -14.06 -7.16
C TRP A 25 -3.86 -13.66 -5.76
N ALA A 26 -4.95 -12.91 -5.64
CA ALA A 26 -5.35 -12.27 -4.37
C ALA A 26 -5.45 -13.24 -3.18
N THR A 27 -6.00 -14.44 -3.41
CA THR A 27 -6.14 -15.47 -2.34
C THR A 27 -4.78 -15.95 -1.82
N ASP A 28 -3.76 -16.01 -2.67
CA ASP A 28 -2.41 -16.46 -2.29
C ASP A 28 -1.72 -15.48 -1.33
N TYR A 29 -2.19 -14.22 -1.28
CA TYR A 29 -1.67 -13.18 -0.40
C TYR A 29 -2.36 -13.10 0.97
N VAL A 30 -3.42 -13.88 1.23
CA VAL A 30 -4.13 -13.85 2.52
C VAL A 30 -3.20 -14.26 3.66
N LYS A 31 -2.63 -15.46 3.61
CA LYS A 31 -1.76 -15.99 4.68
C LYS A 31 -0.44 -15.20 4.85
N PRO A 32 0.26 -14.81 3.77
CA PRO A 32 1.37 -13.87 3.89
C PRO A 32 0.95 -12.53 4.50
N GLY A 33 -0.22 -12.02 4.12
CA GLY A 33 -0.82 -10.81 4.69
C GLY A 33 -1.05 -10.93 6.20
N GLU A 34 -1.70 -12.00 6.67
CA GLU A 34 -1.89 -12.26 8.11
C GLU A 34 -0.57 -12.28 8.88
N THR A 35 0.45 -12.93 8.30
CA THR A 35 1.79 -13.01 8.90
C THR A 35 2.43 -11.62 9.00
N ALA A 36 2.36 -10.83 7.93
CA ALA A 36 2.91 -9.47 7.89
C ALA A 36 2.11 -8.49 8.77
N TRP A 37 0.79 -8.69 8.94
CA TRP A 37 -0.03 -7.92 9.88
C TRP A 37 0.35 -8.17 11.34
N ALA A 38 0.77 -9.40 11.66
CA ALA A 38 1.21 -9.80 13.00
C ALA A 38 2.68 -9.41 13.28
N ALA A 39 3.45 -9.06 12.26
CA ALA A 39 4.85 -8.66 12.42
C ALA A 39 4.98 -7.31 13.15
N GLY A 40 6.07 -7.14 13.90
CA GLY A 40 6.37 -5.92 14.65
C GLY A 40 6.88 -4.76 13.80
N GLU A 41 7.34 -5.03 12.58
CA GLU A 41 7.82 -4.05 11.60
C GLU A 41 7.66 -4.58 10.17
N PRO A 42 7.56 -3.69 9.16
CA PRO A 42 7.52 -4.11 7.77
C PRO A 42 8.91 -4.56 7.30
N THR A 43 8.90 -5.40 6.26
CA THR A 43 10.11 -5.84 5.56
C THR A 43 10.03 -5.44 4.09
N TRP A 44 11.20 -5.29 3.46
CA TRP A 44 11.32 -4.72 2.12
C TRP A 44 12.04 -5.66 1.15
N GLY A 45 11.59 -5.58 -0.10
CA GLY A 45 12.19 -6.31 -1.22
C GLY A 45 12.07 -7.83 -1.11
N ILE A 46 12.74 -8.51 -2.03
CA ILE A 46 12.70 -9.98 -2.15
C ILE A 46 13.39 -10.66 -0.95
N TRP A 47 14.34 -9.97 -0.32
CA TRP A 47 15.14 -10.50 0.79
C TRP A 47 14.55 -10.22 2.17
N SER A 48 13.37 -9.59 2.24
CA SER A 48 12.69 -9.29 3.51
C SER A 48 13.56 -8.50 4.50
N ILE A 49 14.26 -7.47 4.02
CA ILE A 49 15.10 -6.62 4.86
C ILE A 49 14.19 -5.80 5.80
N PRO A 50 14.32 -5.88 7.13
CA PRO A 50 13.47 -5.12 8.06
C PRO A 50 13.64 -3.60 7.90
N GLU A 51 12.59 -2.83 8.23
CA GLU A 51 12.67 -1.35 8.20
C GLU A 51 13.77 -0.81 9.12
N ASN A 52 14.03 -1.42 10.26
CA ASN A 52 15.11 -1.01 11.16
C ASN A 52 16.54 -1.16 10.58
N GLU A 53 16.70 -1.89 9.47
CA GLU A 53 17.96 -2.07 8.76
C GLU A 53 17.95 -1.26 7.46
N ALA A 54 16.82 -1.25 6.75
CA ALA A 54 16.69 -0.57 5.47
C ALA A 54 16.56 0.96 5.60
N HIS A 55 15.96 1.45 6.69
CA HIS A 55 15.72 2.87 6.96
C HIS A 55 15.07 3.62 5.77
N LEU A 56 14.05 3.01 5.15
CA LEU A 56 13.41 3.60 3.96
C LEU A 56 12.39 4.68 4.35
N LEU A 57 11.82 4.60 5.55
CA LEU A 57 10.89 5.59 6.05
C LEU A 57 11.64 6.68 6.80
N PRO A 58 11.29 7.96 6.59
CA PRO A 58 11.90 9.05 7.33
C PRO A 58 11.47 9.02 8.80
N ASP A 59 12.33 9.56 9.66
CA ASP A 59 11.95 9.90 11.02
C ASP A 59 10.85 10.98 11.04
N GLY A 60 10.07 11.04 12.14
CA GLY A 60 9.12 12.13 12.36
C GLY A 60 7.79 12.03 11.61
N LEU A 61 7.35 10.81 11.29
CA LEU A 61 6.02 10.55 10.72
C LEU A 61 4.86 10.68 11.72
N ALA A 62 5.16 10.86 13.02
CA ALA A 62 4.14 11.09 14.03
C ALA A 62 3.27 12.32 13.70
N GLY A 63 1.95 12.12 13.67
CA GLY A 63 0.98 13.17 13.35
C GLY A 63 0.99 13.64 11.88
N LYS A 64 1.56 12.85 10.96
CA LYS A 64 1.52 13.13 9.52
C LYS A 64 0.44 12.30 8.85
N ASP A 65 -0.23 12.89 7.86
CA ASP A 65 -1.06 12.14 6.93
C ASP A 65 -0.17 11.37 5.94
N THR A 66 -0.32 10.05 5.91
CA THR A 66 0.46 9.15 5.04
C THR A 66 -0.42 8.47 4.01
N VAL A 67 0.05 8.38 2.77
CA VAL A 67 -0.58 7.61 1.69
C VAL A 67 0.38 6.53 1.19
N GLU A 68 -0.09 5.28 1.13
CA GLU A 68 0.64 4.15 0.57
C GLU A 68 0.07 3.78 -0.80
N LEU A 69 0.82 4.06 -1.87
CA LEU A 69 0.41 3.73 -3.23
C LEU A 69 0.79 2.29 -3.56
N GLY A 70 -0.20 1.44 -3.86
CA GLY A 70 0.02 0.01 -4.08
C GLY A 70 0.14 -0.78 -2.77
N CYS A 71 -0.71 -0.48 -1.79
CA CYS A 71 -0.62 -1.04 -0.43
C CYS A 71 -0.83 -2.56 -0.32
N GLY A 72 -1.36 -3.22 -1.35
CA GLY A 72 -1.64 -4.66 -1.31
C GLY A 72 -2.53 -5.03 -0.12
N THR A 73 -2.02 -5.87 0.78
CA THR A 73 -2.71 -6.25 2.03
C THR A 73 -2.64 -5.19 3.14
N ALA A 74 -2.10 -4.01 2.85
CA ALA A 74 -1.99 -2.84 3.74
C ALA A 74 -1.20 -3.07 5.04
N CYS A 75 -0.23 -3.98 5.03
CA CYS A 75 0.57 -4.30 6.22
C CYS A 75 1.42 -3.11 6.69
N VAL A 76 2.04 -2.37 5.77
CA VAL A 76 2.86 -1.18 6.09
C VAL A 76 1.97 -0.06 6.62
N SER A 77 0.87 0.24 5.94
CA SER A 77 -0.16 1.17 6.44
C SER A 77 -0.65 0.81 7.84
N ALA A 78 -0.95 -0.47 8.10
CA ALA A 78 -1.39 -0.92 9.41
C ALA A 78 -0.30 -0.76 10.48
N TRP A 79 0.95 -1.03 10.14
CA TRP A 79 2.09 -0.78 11.02
C TRP A 79 2.26 0.71 11.34
N LEU A 80 2.22 1.58 10.34
CA LEU A 80 2.27 3.04 10.51
C LEU A 80 1.16 3.52 11.45
N ALA A 81 -0.09 3.08 11.20
CA ALA A 81 -1.24 3.48 12.00
C ALA A 81 -1.15 3.01 13.47
N ARG A 82 -0.55 1.85 13.75
CA ARG A 82 -0.33 1.37 15.13
C ARG A 82 0.78 2.12 15.84
N ARG A 83 1.86 2.44 15.12
CA ARG A 83 3.04 3.10 15.68
C ARG A 83 2.80 4.59 15.92
N TRP A 84 2.05 5.22 15.02
CA TRP A 84 1.73 6.64 15.03
C TRP A 84 0.28 6.86 14.63
N PRO A 85 -0.68 6.63 15.55
CA PRO A 85 -2.07 6.91 15.26
C PRO A 85 -2.23 8.40 14.94
N CYS A 86 -2.79 8.71 13.77
CA CYS A 86 -3.29 10.05 13.49
C CYS A 86 -4.49 10.33 14.39
N GLU A 87 -4.61 11.55 14.92
CA GLU A 87 -5.77 11.94 15.75
C GLU A 87 -7.08 11.90 14.95
N GLU A 88 -7.01 12.04 13.63
CA GLU A 88 -8.14 11.97 12.70
C GLU A 88 -8.03 10.73 11.80
N VAL A 89 -8.70 9.64 12.17
CA VAL A 89 -8.84 8.46 11.31
C VAL A 89 -9.92 8.76 10.27
N TRP A 90 -9.54 8.91 9.00
CA TRP A 90 -10.50 8.99 7.90
C TRP A 90 -11.38 7.72 7.89
N LYS A 91 -12.65 7.85 8.26
CA LYS A 91 -13.66 6.79 8.04
C LYS A 91 -13.95 6.69 6.55
N ALA A 92 -13.50 5.61 5.91
CA ALA A 92 -14.03 5.20 4.62
C ALA A 92 -15.51 4.81 4.81
N SER A 93 -16.41 5.75 4.57
CA SER A 93 -17.85 5.47 4.50
C SER A 93 -18.19 5.11 3.05
N LYS A 94 -18.79 3.93 2.85
CA LYS A 94 -19.47 3.63 1.58
C LYS A 94 -20.76 4.43 1.58
N HIS A 95 -20.89 5.39 0.68
CA HIS A 95 -22.22 5.91 0.34
C HIS A 95 -23.01 4.81 -0.39
N PRO A 96 -24.33 4.71 -0.13
CA PRO A 96 -25.21 3.68 -0.71
C PRO A 96 -25.28 3.77 -2.24
#